data_AF-A0A2D7AUH8-F1
#
_entry.id   AF-A0A2D7AUH8-F1
#
_cell.length_a   1.000
_cell.length_b   1.000
_cell.length_c   1.000
_cell.angle_alpha   90.00
_cell.angle_beta   90.00
_cell.angle_gamma   90.00
#
_symmetry.space_group_name_H-M   'P 1'
#
loop_
_entity.id
_entity.type
_entity.pdbx_description
1 polymer ?
#
loop_
_entity_poly.entity_id
_entity_poly.type
_entity_poly.pdbx_seq_one_letter_code
_entity_poly.pdbx_strand_id
1 'polypeptide(L)'
;MGEHKYTGPIAGIFQKIADKMGKDVYYVNFLILMFFTLFEVAAVFFSKVPGTDIEITRGAVWAVLIVVGIIKGYGIAAFFMHLKGDPFIYTRTALFPVLFVVLMLWGIGLSNPDGIDNLPAWCTPNWDYSYVTE
;
A
#
# COMPACT_ATOMS: atom_id res chain seq x y z
N MET A 1 -8.78 30.53 6.33
CA MET A 1 -8.41 29.28 6.99
C MET A 1 -6.90 29.22 7.00
N GLY A 2 -6.25 29.46 8.14
CA GLY A 2 -4.80 29.35 8.23
C GLY A 2 -4.42 27.88 8.18
N GLU A 3 -3.74 27.47 7.12
CA GLU A 3 -3.25 26.09 6.99
C GLU A 3 -2.24 25.82 8.11
N HIS A 4 -2.60 24.97 9.06
CA HIS A 4 -1.64 24.48 10.03
C HIS A 4 -0.55 23.71 9.28
N LYS A 5 0.70 24.20 9.34
CA LYS A 5 1.83 23.52 8.72
C LYS A 5 1.94 22.10 9.29
N TYR A 6 1.85 21.09 8.43
CA TYR A 6 2.01 19.69 8.73
C TYR A 6 3.44 19.43 9.26
N THR A 7 3.57 19.21 10.56
CA THR A 7 4.85 18.91 11.23
C THR A 7 5.15 17.40 11.27
N GLY A 8 6.38 16.99 10.94
CA GLY A 8 6.80 15.58 10.93
C GLY A 8 7.87 15.28 9.87
N PRO A 9 8.64 14.20 10.00
CA PRO A 9 9.80 13.93 9.12
C PRO A 9 9.39 13.74 7.66
N ILE A 10 8.34 12.96 7.39
CA ILE A 10 7.87 12.73 6.02
C ILE A 10 6.98 13.87 5.57
N ALA A 11 5.87 14.14 6.26
CA ALA A 11 4.94 15.17 5.79
C ALA A 11 5.48 16.62 5.86
N GLY A 12 6.52 16.89 6.64
CA GLY A 12 7.26 18.16 6.57
C GLY A 12 8.09 18.30 5.30
N ILE A 13 8.58 17.19 4.71
CA ILE A 13 9.21 17.19 3.39
C ILE A 13 8.18 17.56 2.32
N PHE A 14 6.99 16.95 2.36
CA PHE A 14 5.89 17.28 1.44
C PHE A 14 5.49 18.76 1.54
N GLN A 15 5.37 19.29 2.77
CA GLN A 15 5.10 20.72 2.97
C GLN A 15 6.21 21.60 2.41
N LYS A 16 7.48 21.25 2.62
CA LYS A 16 8.61 22.02 2.10
C LYS A 16 8.67 22.01 0.58
N ILE A 17 8.30 20.90 -0.05
CA ILE A 17 8.19 20.79 -1.52
C ILE A 17 7.02 21.65 -2.02
N ALA A 18 5.88 21.61 -1.34
CA ALA A 18 4.70 22.43 -1.64
C ALA A 18 5.00 23.93 -1.53
N ASP A 19 5.61 24.36 -0.42
CA ASP A 19 6.05 25.74 -0.18
C ASP A 19 7.02 26.21 -1.28
N LYS A 20 7.94 25.34 -1.73
CA LYS A 20 8.90 25.66 -2.80
C LYS A 20 8.25 25.73 -4.20
N MET A 21 7.21 24.93 -4.43
CA MET A 21 6.44 24.95 -5.68
C MET A 21 5.37 26.03 -5.70
N GLY A 22 5.11 26.72 -4.58
CA GLY A 22 4.02 27.69 -4.46
C GLY A 22 2.64 27.07 -4.67
N LYS A 23 2.51 25.76 -4.42
CA LYS A 23 1.27 25.00 -4.59
C LYS A 23 0.89 24.34 -3.28
N ASP A 24 -0.37 23.93 -3.21
CA ASP A 24 -0.93 23.23 -2.06
C ASP A 24 -0.25 21.85 -1.85
N VAL A 25 -0.12 21.43 -0.59
CA VAL A 25 0.33 20.10 -0.18
C VAL A 25 -0.49 19.00 -0.84
N TYR A 26 -1.81 19.16 -1.00
CA TYR A 26 -2.63 18.13 -1.64
C TYR A 26 -2.24 17.93 -3.10
N TYR A 27 -1.93 19.02 -3.81
CA TYR A 27 -1.51 18.98 -5.20
C TYR A 27 -0.13 18.33 -5.35
N VAL A 28 0.82 18.66 -4.47
CA VAL A 28 2.15 18.03 -4.46
C VAL A 28 2.06 16.55 -4.10
N ASN A 29 1.24 16.17 -3.13
CA ASN A 29 0.97 14.77 -2.80
C ASN A 29 0.41 14.02 -4.02
N PHE A 30 -0.59 14.59 -4.70
CA PHE A 30 -1.14 14.00 -5.92
C PHE A 30 -0.06 13.76 -6.99
N LEU A 31 0.79 14.75 -7.27
CA LEU A 31 1.87 14.59 -8.25
C LEU A 31 2.89 13.52 -7.86
N ILE A 32 3.25 13.45 -6.58
CA ILE A 32 4.18 12.43 -6.07
C ILE A 32 3.56 11.04 -6.21
N LEU A 33 2.27 10.89 -5.90
CA LEU A 33 1.55 9.62 -6.06
C LEU A 33 1.48 9.20 -7.54
N MET A 34 1.19 10.14 -8.45
CA MET A 34 1.19 9.87 -9.89
C MET A 34 2.58 9.47 -10.39
N PHE A 35 3.64 10.15 -9.94
CA PHE A 35 5.01 9.77 -10.26
C PHE A 35 5.31 8.33 -9.82
N PHE A 36 5.00 7.98 -8.57
CA PHE A 36 5.18 6.62 -8.07
C PHE A 36 4.34 5.57 -8.81
N THR A 37 3.13 5.89 -9.26
CA THR A 37 2.35 4.97 -10.11
C THR A 37 3.02 4.69 -11.45
N LEU A 38 3.68 5.67 -12.05
CA LEU A 38 4.44 5.44 -13.28
C LEU A 38 5.61 4.47 -13.05
N PHE A 39 6.26 4.55 -11.88
CA PHE A 39 7.32 3.61 -11.50
C PHE A 39 6.81 2.19 -11.27
N GLU A 40 5.64 2.00 -10.67
CA GLU A 40 5.04 0.67 -10.54
C GLU A 40 4.75 0.06 -11.91
N VAL A 41 4.13 0.84 -12.81
CA VAL A 41 3.83 0.38 -14.17
C VAL A 41 5.13 0.05 -14.92
N ALA A 42 6.15 0.91 -14.83
CA ALA A 42 7.44 0.67 -15.44
C ALA A 42 8.13 -0.59 -14.87
N ALA A 43 8.11 -0.79 -13.55
CA ALA A 43 8.74 -1.93 -12.89
C ALA A 43 8.09 -3.27 -13.28
N VAL A 44 6.79 -3.28 -13.59
CA VAL A 44 6.09 -4.48 -14.06
C VAL A 44 6.23 -4.67 -15.57
N PHE A 45 6.25 -3.58 -16.34
CA PHE A 45 6.29 -3.62 -17.80
C PHE A 45 7.66 -3.98 -18.36
N PHE A 46 8.74 -3.47 -17.75
CA PHE A 46 10.09 -3.72 -18.23
C PHE A 46 10.69 -4.98 -17.59
N SER A 47 11.18 -5.90 -18.41
CA SER A 47 11.91 -7.09 -17.95
C SER A 47 13.41 -6.83 -17.76
N LYS A 48 13.91 -5.71 -18.30
CA LYS A 48 15.30 -5.24 -18.18
C LYS A 48 15.31 -3.77 -17.81
N VAL A 49 16.33 -3.34 -17.06
CA VAL A 49 16.46 -1.92 -16.71
C VAL A 49 16.72 -1.13 -18.01
N PRO A 50 15.87 -0.14 -18.35
CA PRO A 50 15.98 0.57 -19.62
C PRO A 50 17.35 1.23 -19.76
N GLY A 51 18.07 0.88 -20.83
CA GLY A 51 19.44 1.35 -21.10
C GLY A 51 20.56 0.46 -20.58
N THR A 52 20.27 -0.72 -20.03
CA THR A 52 21.26 -1.71 -19.59
C THR A 52 20.83 -3.14 -19.91
N ASP A 53 21.78 -4.09 -19.93
CA ASP A 53 21.49 -5.53 -20.11
C ASP A 53 21.10 -6.25 -18.81
N ILE A 54 20.82 -5.50 -17.74
CA ILE A 54 20.51 -6.06 -16.42
C ILE A 54 19.05 -6.52 -16.41
N GLU A 55 18.84 -7.82 -16.23
CA GLU A 55 17.52 -8.41 -16.04
C GLU A 55 16.94 -8.04 -14.68
N ILE A 56 15.66 -7.66 -14.67
CA ILE A 56 14.94 -7.34 -13.44
C ILE A 56 14.41 -8.64 -12.85
N THR A 57 15.05 -9.10 -11.77
CA THR A 57 14.59 -10.27 -11.03
C THR A 57 13.19 -10.02 -10.44
N ARG A 58 12.36 -11.07 -10.34
CA ARG A 58 11.04 -11.00 -9.67
C ARG A 58 11.10 -10.36 -8.28
N GLY A 59 12.17 -10.64 -7.51
CA GLY A 59 12.40 -10.04 -6.20
C GLY A 59 12.58 -8.52 -6.23
N ALA A 60 13.18 -7.98 -7.30
CA ALA A 60 13.32 -6.54 -7.49
C ALA A 60 11.97 -5.87 -7.79
N VAL A 61 11.15 -6.48 -8.66
CA VAL A 61 9.78 -5.99 -8.93
C VAL A 61 8.96 -5.97 -7.63
N TRP A 62 9.00 -7.07 -6.86
CA TRP A 62 8.32 -7.16 -5.58
C TRP A 62 8.78 -6.09 -4.58
N ALA A 63 10.09 -5.89 -4.45
CA ALA A 63 10.63 -4.87 -3.57
C ALA A 63 10.15 -3.47 -3.96
N VAL A 64 10.13 -3.14 -5.26
CA VAL A 64 9.64 -1.85 -5.75
C VAL A 64 8.15 -1.69 -5.44
N LEU A 65 7.31 -2.69 -5.76
CA LEU A 65 5.87 -2.62 -5.52
C LEU A 65 5.53 -2.47 -4.03
N ILE A 66 6.24 -3.16 -3.14
CA ILE A 66 6.02 -3.05 -1.69
C ILE A 66 6.43 -1.67 -1.18
N VAL A 67 7.64 -1.21 -1.52
CA VAL A 67 8.15 0.08 -1.05
C VAL A 67 7.27 1.23 -1.54
N VAL A 68 6.93 1.21 -2.83
CA VAL A 68 6.08 2.24 -3.43
C VAL A 68 4.66 2.17 -2.85
N GLY A 69 4.12 0.97 -2.64
CA GLY A 69 2.83 0.76 -1.98
C GLY A 69 2.77 1.37 -0.58
N ILE A 70 3.81 1.21 0.24
CA ILE A 70 3.90 1.80 1.59
C ILE A 70 3.90 3.34 1.52
N ILE A 71 4.72 3.91 0.64
CA ILE A 71 4.81 5.37 0.49
C ILE A 71 3.46 5.95 0.04
N LYS A 72 2.79 5.30 -0.92
CA LYS A 72 1.49 5.73 -1.41
C LYS A 72 0.41 5.58 -0.35
N GLY A 73 0.40 4.47 0.39
CA GLY A 73 -0.51 4.25 1.52
C GLY A 73 -0.39 5.37 2.56
N TYR A 74 0.85 5.78 2.89
CA TYR A 74 1.09 6.93 3.76
C TYR A 74 0.57 8.24 3.16
N GLY A 75 0.86 8.54 1.89
CA GLY A 75 0.42 9.76 1.23
C GLY A 75 -1.11 9.92 1.15
N ILE A 76 -1.83 8.81 0.95
CA ILE A 76 -3.29 8.79 0.94
C ILE A 76 -3.84 8.98 2.36
N ALA A 77 -3.32 8.23 3.34
CA ALA A 77 -3.78 8.30 4.72
C ALA A 77 -3.49 9.68 5.34
N ALA A 78 -2.27 10.18 5.21
CA ALA A 78 -1.85 11.42 5.86
C ALA A 78 -2.52 12.66 5.28
N PHE A 79 -2.68 12.73 3.95
CA PHE A 79 -3.15 13.94 3.27
C PHE A 79 -4.58 13.81 2.74
N PHE A 80 -4.93 12.77 1.98
CA PHE A 80 -6.29 12.68 1.42
C PHE A 80 -7.35 12.32 2.48
N MET A 81 -7.01 11.45 3.44
CA MET A 81 -7.90 11.11 4.55
C MET A 81 -7.78 12.06 5.75
N HIS A 82 -6.98 13.13 5.65
CA HIS A 82 -6.82 14.16 6.69
C HIS A 82 -6.36 13.67 8.08
N LEU A 83 -5.95 12.41 8.23
CA LEU A 83 -5.55 11.79 9.51
C LEU A 83 -4.41 12.54 10.23
N LYS A 84 -3.63 13.35 9.51
CA LYS A 84 -2.55 14.14 10.10
C LYS A 84 -3.02 15.48 10.68
N GLY A 85 -4.12 16.03 10.17
CA GLY A 85 -4.74 17.25 10.70
C GLY A 85 -5.78 16.93 11.79
N ASP A 86 -6.26 15.70 11.82
CA ASP A 86 -7.30 15.22 12.73
C ASP A 86 -6.76 14.79 14.11
N PRO A 87 -7.59 14.81 15.16
CA PRO A 87 -7.17 14.38 16.49
C PRO A 87 -6.77 12.89 16.49
N PHE A 88 -5.78 12.56 17.32
CA PHE A 88 -5.13 11.24 17.40
C PHE A 88 -6.09 10.05 17.57
N ILE A 89 -7.31 10.29 18.08
CA ILE A 89 -8.33 9.26 18.23
C ILE A 89 -8.67 8.60 16.89
N TYR A 90 -8.75 9.37 15.80
CA TYR A 90 -9.13 8.87 14.47
C TYR A 90 -8.04 8.01 13.84
N THR A 91 -6.77 8.36 14.06
CA THR A 91 -5.62 7.54 13.64
C THR A 91 -5.59 6.20 14.36
N ARG A 92 -5.99 6.16 15.63
CA ARG A 92 -6.09 4.91 16.39
C ARG A 92 -7.21 4.01 15.88
N THR A 93 -8.36 4.56 15.51
CA THR A 93 -9.44 3.79 14.88
C THR A 93 -9.07 3.32 13.47
N ALA A 94 -8.35 4.13 12.68
CA ALA A 94 -7.88 3.73 11.35
C ALA A 94 -6.82 2.62 11.39
N LEU A 95 -6.02 2.55 12.46
CA LEU A 95 -5.04 1.48 12.68
C LEU A 95 -5.68 0.14 13.06
N PHE A 96 -6.89 0.13 13.62
CA PHE A 96 -7.54 -1.10 14.06
C PHE A 96 -7.81 -2.09 12.91
N PRO A 97 -8.42 -1.68 11.77
CA PRO A 97 -8.56 -2.55 10.60
C PRO A 97 -7.22 -3.02 10.04
N VAL A 98 -6.19 -2.17 10.05
CA VAL A 98 -4.85 -2.54 9.56
C VAL A 98 -4.26 -3.64 10.43
N LEU A 99 -4.32 -3.48 11.76
CA LEU A 99 -3.87 -4.48 12.71
C LEU A 99 -4.64 -5.80 12.54
N PHE A 100 -5.96 -5.71 12.35
CA PHE A 100 -6.80 -6.88 12.11
C PHE A 100 -6.41 -7.63 10.83
N VAL A 101 -6.17 -6.93 9.72
CA VAL A 101 -5.70 -7.54 8.46
C VAL A 101 -4.34 -8.20 8.65
N VAL A 102 -3.41 -7.55 9.36
CA VAL A 102 -2.09 -8.13 9.66
C VAL A 102 -2.23 -9.41 10.51
N LEU A 103 -3.10 -9.39 11.52
CA LEU A 103 -3.40 -10.58 12.32
C LEU A 103 -4.04 -11.70 11.50
N MET A 104 -4.92 -11.37 10.55
CA MET A 104 -5.52 -12.37 9.65
C MET A 104 -4.49 -12.98 8.70
N LEU A 105 -3.61 -12.17 8.12
CA LEU A 105 -2.51 -12.64 7.28
C LEU A 105 -1.52 -13.51 8.07
N TRP A 106 -1.23 -13.14 9.32
CA TRP A 106 -0.39 -13.94 10.20
C TRP A 106 -1.06 -15.24 10.65
N GLY A 107 -2.30 -15.14 11.12
CA GLY A 107 -3.06 -16.26 11.69
C GLY A 107 -3.44 -17.30 10.67
N ILE A 108 -3.90 -16.89 9.48
CA ILE A 108 -4.35 -17.81 8.43
C ILE A 108 -3.22 -18.10 7.44
N GLY A 109 -2.47 -17.07 7.03
CA GLY A 109 -1.49 -17.18 5.96
C GLY A 109 -0.14 -17.78 6.35
N LEU A 110 0.31 -17.62 7.59
CA LEU A 110 1.63 -18.11 8.05
C LEU A 110 1.56 -19.25 9.07
N SER A 111 0.43 -19.43 9.77
CA SER A 111 0.30 -20.43 10.84
C SER A 111 -0.28 -21.78 10.40
N ASN A 112 -0.67 -21.92 9.12
CA ASN A 112 -1.15 -23.19 8.55
C ASN A 112 -0.17 -23.71 7.49
N PRO A 113 0.15 -25.02 7.46
CA PRO A 113 1.06 -25.62 6.48
C PRO A 113 0.55 -25.50 5.03
N ASP A 114 -0.77 -25.32 4.88
CA ASP A 114 -1.46 -25.17 3.59
C ASP A 114 -1.82 -23.71 3.23
N GLY A 115 -1.58 -22.77 4.17
CA GLY A 115 -1.67 -21.30 4.01
C GLY A 115 -2.68 -20.77 2.99
N ILE A 116 -2.18 -19.94 2.06
CA ILE A 116 -2.95 -19.32 0.96
C ILE A 116 -3.10 -20.28 -0.23
N ASP A 117 -2.23 -21.28 -0.36
CA ASP A 117 -2.20 -22.17 -1.52
C ASP A 117 -3.42 -23.10 -1.58
N ASN A 118 -4.11 -23.34 -0.45
CA ASN A 118 -5.39 -24.06 -0.37
C ASN A 118 -6.65 -23.18 -0.42
N LEU A 119 -6.55 -21.86 -0.61
CA LEU A 119 -7.75 -21.01 -0.84
C LEU A 119 -8.62 -21.47 -2.02
N PRO A 120 -8.06 -21.95 -3.16
CA PRO A 120 -8.87 -22.48 -4.25
C PRO A 120 -9.74 -23.66 -3.81
N ALA A 121 -9.23 -24.55 -2.95
CA ALA A 121 -10.00 -25.68 -2.43
C ALA A 121 -11.15 -25.24 -1.50
N TRP A 122 -11.01 -24.10 -0.83
CA TRP A 122 -12.07 -23.50 0.00
C TRP A 122 -13.13 -22.75 -0.82
N CYS A 123 -12.73 -22.05 -1.89
CA CYS A 123 -13.66 -21.33 -2.78
C CYS A 123 -14.40 -22.26 -3.75
N THR A 124 -13.82 -23.41 -4.09
CA THR A 124 -14.46 -24.47 -4.89
C THR A 124 -14.36 -25.83 -4.17
N PRO A 125 -15.13 -26.03 -3.09
CA PRO A 125 -15.15 -27.31 -2.41
C PRO A 125 -15.73 -28.37 -3.36
N ASN A 126 -15.05 -29.53 -3.47
CA ASN A 126 -15.63 -30.67 -4.16
C ASN A 126 -16.75 -31.26 -3.28
N TRP A 127 -17.99 -31.24 -3.79
CA TRP A 127 -19.20 -31.71 -3.11
C TRP A 127 -19.50 -33.20 -3.37
N ASP A 128 -18.57 -33.96 -3.97
CA ASP A 128 -18.75 -35.38 -4.32
C ASP A 128 -19.15 -36.30 -3.13
N TYR A 129 -19.04 -35.83 -1.89
CA TYR A 129 -19.39 -36.56 -0.66
C TYR A 129 -20.59 -35.98 0.09
N SER A 130 -21.26 -34.94 -0.40
CA SER A 130 -22.41 -34.33 0.29
C SER A 130 -23.77 -34.92 -0.10
N TYR A 131 -23.80 -36.07 -0.77
CA TYR A 131 -25.03 -36.83 -0.89
C TYR A 131 -25.36 -37.39 0.50
N VAL A 132 -26.28 -36.71 1.18
CA VAL A 132 -27.19 -37.35 2.13
C VAL A 132 -27.88 -38.45 1.32
N THR A 133 -27.33 -39.66 1.37
CA THR A 133 -28.05 -40.87 0.99
C THR A 133 -29.14 -41.08 2.04
N GLU A 134 -30.37 -41.31 1.56
CA GLU A 134 -31.52 -41.74 2.37
C GLU A 134 -31.19 -42.90 3.33
#